data_AF-A0A9P5Z1E6-F1
#
_entry.id   AF-A0A9P5Z1E6-F1
#
_cell.length_a   1.000
_cell.length_b   1.000
_cell.length_c   1.000
_cell.angle_alpha   90.00
_cell.angle_beta   90.00
_cell.angle_gamma   90.00
#
_symmetry.space_group_name_H-M   'P 1'
#
loop_
_entity.id
_entity.type
_entity.pdbx_description
1 polymer ?
#
loop_
_entity_poly.entity_id
_entity_poly.type
_entity_poly.pdbx_seq_one_letter_code
_entity_poly.pdbx_strand_id
1 'polypeptide(L)'
;MESERVPLFALLIGINEYKSVDIFPISGAVPDVMSFLSYLQKCLGVPSNQINVLINENATRSNIINALKGLKEDKRIDIGDAIFVYYAGHGTEIGRGRNERGQAIVPYDCDSLARVPPIPDYIMQTLLLEIAEEKGDNITVVFDCGFSQTSAYTRLMMDHIRSTDYGRSHFSELLAVEDVSNSSQRNKRSFRSHVLLSACGHYETAKESNGHGHFSTALLTLLNQVSPHTLRYVDILNHPKFGKIKGQNPQCEGFNLYKLLFNGKVLPFRRKRFNISFNKDENTRRGQYTVYGGTIHGIDSGSEFGVYEQADTLFTRKISILQVDQLWAYWFTAKIAPDAPLFDLTCPMIAVQTKFSM
;
A
#
# COMPACT_ATOMS: atom_id res chain seq x y z
N MET A 1 25.03 9.07 -10.34
CA MET A 1 24.15 7.96 -10.73
C MET A 1 22.75 8.39 -10.36
N GLU A 2 21.90 8.67 -11.36
CA GLU A 2 20.47 8.90 -11.10
C GLU A 2 19.93 7.67 -10.36
N SER A 3 19.36 7.90 -9.18
CA SER A 3 18.48 6.93 -8.54
C SER A 3 17.47 6.46 -9.59
N GLU A 4 17.47 5.18 -9.90
CA GLU A 4 16.53 4.57 -10.85
C GLU A 4 15.10 4.92 -10.40
N ARG A 5 14.46 5.85 -11.13
CA ARG A 5 13.14 6.38 -10.77
C ARG A 5 12.13 5.24 -10.86
N VAL A 6 11.52 4.89 -9.74
CA VAL A 6 10.41 3.94 -9.74
C VAL A 6 9.16 4.67 -10.26
N PRO A 7 8.55 4.27 -11.39
CA PRO A 7 7.43 4.96 -12.01
C PRO A 7 6.10 4.62 -11.31
N LEU A 8 6.04 4.89 -10.00
CA LEU A 8 4.89 4.62 -9.13
C LEU A 8 4.73 5.73 -8.08
N PHE A 9 3.58 6.36 -8.08
CA PHE A 9 3.14 7.29 -7.04
C PHE A 9 1.99 6.69 -6.26
N ALA A 10 1.91 6.99 -4.97
CA ALA A 10 0.89 6.41 -4.11
C ALA A 10 0.24 7.42 -3.15
N LEU A 11 -1.03 7.17 -2.88
CA LEU A 11 -1.81 7.81 -1.81
C LEU A 11 -2.37 6.72 -0.91
N LEU A 12 -1.92 6.69 0.35
CA LEU A 12 -2.36 5.71 1.34
C LEU A 12 -3.20 6.41 2.42
N ILE A 13 -4.42 5.94 2.64
CA ILE A 13 -5.38 6.55 3.54
C ILE A 13 -5.85 5.50 4.56
N GLY A 14 -5.73 5.79 5.86
CA GLY A 14 -6.07 4.85 6.93
C GLY A 14 -6.71 5.54 8.11
N ILE A 15 -7.92 5.15 8.47
CA ILE A 15 -8.70 5.82 9.52
C ILE A 15 -9.17 4.80 10.55
N ASN A 16 -8.51 4.82 11.70
CA ASN A 16 -8.91 4.04 12.88
C ASN A 16 -9.87 4.83 13.76
N GLU A 17 -9.56 6.10 13.99
CA GLU A 17 -10.31 6.99 14.86
C GLU A 17 -11.08 8.02 14.05
N TYR A 18 -12.24 8.44 14.54
CA TYR A 18 -13.09 9.43 13.90
C TYR A 18 -13.38 10.56 14.89
N LYS A 19 -13.46 11.79 14.39
CA LYS A 19 -13.75 12.97 15.20
C LYS A 19 -15.16 12.90 15.80
N SER A 20 -16.11 12.39 15.03
CA SER A 20 -17.49 12.18 15.48
C SER A 20 -17.57 10.97 16.40
N VAL A 21 -18.11 11.17 17.60
CA VAL A 21 -18.33 10.10 18.61
C VAL A 21 -19.37 9.07 18.17
N ASP A 22 -20.18 9.40 17.17
CA ASP A 22 -21.21 8.50 16.61
C ASP A 22 -20.62 7.46 15.65
N ILE A 23 -19.33 7.60 15.31
CA ILE A 23 -18.61 6.68 14.44
C ILE A 23 -17.65 5.89 15.32
N PHE A 24 -17.95 4.61 15.51
CA PHE A 24 -17.12 3.72 16.31
C PHE A 24 -15.70 3.60 15.73
N PRO A 25 -14.65 3.59 16.56
CA PRO A 25 -13.30 3.40 16.08
C PRO A 25 -13.06 1.95 15.62
N ILE A 26 -12.12 1.79 14.70
CA ILE A 26 -11.54 0.51 14.28
C ILE A 26 -10.03 0.53 14.55
N SER A 27 -9.37 -0.61 14.47
CA SER A 27 -7.98 -0.80 14.88
C SER A 27 -7.03 -1.11 13.72
N GLY A 28 -7.54 -1.65 12.61
CA GLY A 28 -6.69 -2.23 11.57
C GLY A 28 -6.36 -1.34 10.38
N ALA A 29 -7.05 -0.22 10.18
CA ALA A 29 -6.85 0.61 9.00
C ALA A 29 -5.46 1.26 8.97
N VAL A 30 -5.00 1.81 10.10
CA VAL A 30 -3.64 2.39 10.20
C VAL A 30 -2.56 1.31 10.04
N PRO A 31 -2.60 0.16 10.75
CA PRO A 31 -1.66 -0.94 10.51
C PRO A 31 -1.61 -1.45 9.06
N ASP A 32 -2.75 -1.49 8.35
CA ASP A 32 -2.78 -1.88 6.94
C ASP A 32 -2.03 -0.85 6.07
N VAL A 33 -2.28 0.46 6.28
CA VAL A 33 -1.54 1.54 5.62
C VAL A 33 -0.04 1.41 5.84
N MET A 34 0.40 1.14 7.07
CA MET A 34 1.82 0.98 7.38
C MET A 34 2.44 -0.24 6.68
N SER A 35 1.65 -1.29 6.49
CA SER A 35 2.08 -2.51 5.78
C SER A 35 2.19 -2.28 4.27
N PHE A 36 1.25 -1.56 3.65
CA PHE A 36 1.37 -1.12 2.25
C PHE A 36 2.52 -0.12 2.06
N LEU A 37 2.70 0.83 2.96
CA LEU A 37 3.85 1.75 2.94
C LEU A 37 5.17 0.97 2.95
N SER A 38 5.29 0.01 3.88
CA SER A 38 6.46 -0.85 3.99
C SER A 38 6.67 -1.68 2.72
N TYR A 39 5.61 -2.23 2.12
CA TYR A 39 5.69 -2.96 0.86
C TYR A 39 6.19 -2.07 -0.30
N LEU A 40 5.56 -0.91 -0.51
CA LEU A 40 5.94 0.03 -1.57
C LEU A 40 7.40 0.47 -1.44
N GLN A 41 7.84 0.83 -0.24
CA GLN A 41 9.21 1.30 0.00
C GLN A 41 10.23 0.16 -0.03
N LYS A 42 10.00 -0.93 0.71
CA LYS A 42 11.02 -1.96 0.95
C LYS A 42 11.05 -3.03 -0.13
N CYS A 43 9.91 -3.33 -0.75
CA CYS A 43 9.77 -4.40 -1.74
C CYS A 43 9.71 -3.85 -3.17
N LEU A 44 9.16 -2.65 -3.38
CA LEU A 44 9.10 -1.99 -4.70
C LEU A 44 10.07 -0.80 -4.85
N GLY A 45 10.72 -0.36 -3.77
CA GLY A 45 11.75 0.68 -3.84
C GLY A 45 11.19 2.08 -4.09
N VAL A 46 9.87 2.28 -3.92
CA VAL A 46 9.22 3.56 -4.16
C VAL A 46 9.75 4.60 -3.16
N PRO A 47 10.33 5.72 -3.63
CA PRO A 47 10.82 6.77 -2.74
C PRO A 47 9.71 7.37 -1.87
N SER A 48 10.03 7.72 -0.61
CA SER A 48 9.05 8.27 0.33
C SER A 48 8.36 9.55 -0.18
N ASN A 49 9.06 10.37 -0.97
CA ASN A 49 8.48 11.59 -1.55
C ASN A 49 7.49 11.34 -2.70
N GLN A 50 7.35 10.08 -3.16
CA GLN A 50 6.33 9.64 -4.12
C GLN A 50 5.12 8.99 -3.43
N ILE A 51 5.13 8.90 -2.09
CA ILE A 51 4.05 8.28 -1.30
C ILE A 51 3.48 9.34 -0.35
N ASN A 52 2.22 9.69 -0.53
CA ASN A 52 1.48 10.51 0.42
C ASN A 52 0.69 9.60 1.37
N VAL A 53 0.75 9.88 2.67
CA VAL A 53 0.11 9.08 3.73
C VAL A 53 -0.79 9.97 4.58
N LEU A 54 -2.08 9.66 4.60
CA LEU A 54 -3.08 10.33 5.42
C LEU A 54 -3.65 9.35 6.44
N ILE A 55 -3.31 9.53 7.70
CA ILE A 55 -3.81 8.68 8.80
C ILE A 55 -4.61 9.49 9.82
N ASN A 56 -5.70 8.91 10.32
CA ASN A 56 -6.56 9.46 11.37
C ASN A 56 -6.86 10.96 11.14
N GLU A 57 -6.45 11.85 12.05
CA GLU A 57 -6.73 13.28 12.03
C GLU A 57 -6.23 14.00 10.76
N ASN A 58 -5.26 13.42 10.06
CA ASN A 58 -4.77 13.95 8.78
C ASN A 58 -5.65 13.54 7.59
N ALA A 59 -6.45 12.49 7.72
CA ALA A 59 -7.36 11.99 6.69
C ALA A 59 -8.73 12.68 6.73
N THR A 60 -8.72 14.01 6.79
CA THR A 60 -9.93 14.84 6.68
C THR A 60 -10.48 14.79 5.26
N ARG A 61 -11.76 15.15 5.10
CA ARG A 61 -12.42 15.22 3.79
C ARG A 61 -11.65 16.11 2.83
N SER A 62 -11.24 17.29 3.28
CA SER A 62 -10.46 18.23 2.48
C SER A 62 -9.10 17.66 2.08
N ASN A 63 -8.39 17.02 3.01
CA ASN A 63 -7.05 16.50 2.76
C ASN A 63 -7.08 15.33 1.77
N ILE A 64 -8.05 14.42 1.89
CA ILE A 64 -8.22 13.31 0.93
C ILE A 64 -8.50 13.85 -0.48
N ILE A 65 -9.43 14.78 -0.62
CA ILE A 65 -9.77 15.38 -1.93
C ILE A 65 -8.57 16.14 -2.50
N ASN A 66 -7.88 16.94 -1.70
CA ASN A 66 -6.71 17.70 -2.13
C ASN A 66 -5.55 16.78 -2.51
N ALA A 67 -5.35 15.66 -1.82
CA ALA A 67 -4.32 14.68 -2.17
C ALA A 67 -4.61 14.01 -3.52
N LEU A 68 -5.87 13.67 -3.81
CA LEU A 68 -6.28 13.14 -5.12
C LEU A 68 -6.06 14.17 -6.24
N LYS A 69 -6.47 15.43 -6.02
CA LYS A 69 -6.19 16.53 -6.96
C LYS A 69 -4.68 16.74 -7.15
N GLY A 70 -3.91 16.61 -6.07
CA GLY A 70 -2.46 16.69 -6.10
C GLY A 70 -1.82 15.65 -7.03
N LEU A 71 -2.34 14.43 -7.11
CA LEU A 71 -1.85 13.42 -8.07
C LEU A 71 -2.02 13.85 -9.53
N LYS A 72 -3.14 14.52 -9.86
CA LYS A 72 -3.35 15.10 -11.19
C LYS A 72 -2.37 16.23 -11.47
N GLU A 73 -2.11 17.10 -10.50
CA GLU A 73 -1.29 18.30 -10.67
C GLU A 73 0.22 18.06 -10.54
N ASP A 74 0.64 16.92 -9.99
CA ASP A 74 2.04 16.63 -9.72
C ASP A 74 2.83 16.44 -11.01
N LYS A 75 3.73 17.38 -11.29
CA LYS A 75 4.60 17.40 -12.48
C LYS A 75 5.65 16.29 -12.47
N ARG A 76 5.86 15.61 -11.34
CA ARG A 76 6.78 14.47 -11.22
C ARG A 76 6.16 13.17 -11.73
N ILE A 77 4.86 13.14 -11.99
CA ILE A 77 4.13 11.99 -12.53
C ILE A 77 4.03 12.15 -14.04
N ASP A 78 4.70 11.27 -14.79
CA ASP A 78 4.62 11.26 -16.25
C ASP A 78 3.39 10.48 -16.72
N ILE A 79 2.94 10.77 -17.94
CA ILE A 79 1.83 10.04 -18.56
C ILE A 79 2.18 8.55 -18.65
N GLY A 80 1.31 7.73 -18.06
CA GLY A 80 1.41 6.28 -17.99
C GLY A 80 2.23 5.75 -16.82
N ASP A 81 2.78 6.61 -15.94
CA ASP A 81 3.29 6.17 -14.63
C ASP A 81 2.17 5.52 -13.83
N ALA A 82 2.53 4.59 -12.95
CA ALA A 82 1.55 3.93 -12.11
C ALA A 82 1.10 4.85 -10.96
N ILE A 83 -0.20 4.84 -10.67
CA ILE A 83 -0.77 5.52 -9.51
C ILE A 83 -1.50 4.48 -8.66
N PHE A 84 -1.16 4.42 -7.38
CA PHE A 84 -1.76 3.49 -6.42
C PHE A 84 -2.48 4.26 -5.31
N VAL A 85 -3.80 4.13 -5.24
CA VAL A 85 -4.61 4.71 -4.17
C VAL A 85 -5.12 3.60 -3.29
N TYR A 86 -4.83 3.67 -1.99
CA TYR A 86 -5.28 2.70 -1.00
C TYR A 86 -6.07 3.39 0.09
N TYR A 87 -7.23 2.84 0.43
CA TYR A 87 -8.06 3.30 1.54
C TYR A 87 -8.45 2.14 2.44
N ALA A 88 -8.26 2.32 3.73
CA ALA A 88 -8.85 1.51 4.78
C ALA A 88 -9.56 2.40 5.81
N GLY A 89 -10.75 2.00 6.22
CA GLY A 89 -11.63 2.81 7.05
C GLY A 89 -13.07 2.35 6.95
N HIS A 90 -13.99 3.15 7.45
CA HIS A 90 -15.42 2.90 7.28
C HIS A 90 -15.91 3.28 5.89
N GLY A 91 -16.65 2.38 5.26
CA GLY A 91 -17.58 2.71 4.19
C GLY A 91 -18.98 2.97 4.74
N THR A 92 -19.81 3.68 3.98
CA THR A 92 -21.20 3.96 4.33
C THR A 92 -22.09 3.99 3.10
N GLU A 93 -23.37 3.65 3.26
CA GLU A 93 -24.37 3.94 2.23
C GLU A 93 -24.84 5.40 2.37
N ILE A 94 -25.08 6.05 1.24
CA ILE A 94 -25.67 7.39 1.18
C ILE A 94 -26.95 7.36 0.33
N GLY A 95 -27.91 8.22 0.65
CA GLY A 95 -29.07 8.43 -0.20
C GLY A 95 -28.71 9.31 -1.41
N ARG A 96 -29.14 8.92 -2.61
CA ARG A 96 -29.08 9.72 -3.84
C ARG A 96 -30.50 10.01 -4.33
N GLY A 97 -31.19 10.94 -3.68
CA GLY A 97 -32.59 11.23 -3.99
C GLY A 97 -33.56 10.13 -3.50
N ARG A 98 -34.77 10.06 -4.08
CA ARG A 98 -35.90 9.35 -3.45
C ARG A 98 -35.77 7.82 -3.36
N ASN A 99 -34.94 7.16 -4.17
CA ASN A 99 -34.79 5.69 -4.15
C ASN A 99 -33.42 5.15 -4.58
N GLU A 100 -32.45 5.99 -4.95
CA GLU A 100 -31.11 5.52 -5.34
C GLU A 100 -30.18 5.51 -4.12
N ARG A 101 -29.33 4.49 -4.03
CA ARG A 101 -28.30 4.39 -2.99
C ARG A 101 -26.93 4.57 -3.63
N GLY A 102 -26.09 5.39 -3.02
CA GLY A 102 -24.68 5.51 -3.34
C GLY A 102 -23.83 4.89 -2.24
N GLN A 103 -22.56 4.69 -2.55
CA GLN A 103 -21.53 4.29 -1.59
C GLN A 103 -20.59 5.46 -1.33
N ALA A 104 -20.05 5.54 -0.12
CA ALA A 104 -19.12 6.60 0.23
C ALA A 104 -18.06 6.09 1.22
N ILE A 105 -16.84 6.62 1.11
CA ILE A 105 -15.82 6.46 2.15
C ILE A 105 -16.04 7.52 3.23
N VAL A 106 -15.68 7.21 4.46
CA VAL A 106 -15.90 8.09 5.62
C VAL A 106 -14.56 8.74 6.02
N PRO A 107 -14.41 10.07 5.88
CA PRO A 107 -13.24 10.81 6.38
C PRO A 107 -13.23 10.91 7.91
N TYR A 108 -12.07 11.24 8.47
CA TYR A 108 -11.90 11.43 9.92
C TYR A 108 -12.86 12.47 10.50
N ASP A 109 -13.04 13.59 9.80
CA ASP A 109 -13.86 14.73 10.21
C ASP A 109 -15.31 14.64 9.74
N CYS A 110 -15.76 13.48 9.26
CA CYS A 110 -17.16 13.23 8.89
C CYS A 110 -18.07 13.49 10.10
N ASP A 111 -18.89 14.52 10.02
CA ASP A 111 -19.68 15.00 11.15
C ASP A 111 -20.89 15.79 10.65
N SER A 112 -22.07 15.38 11.11
CA SER A 112 -23.35 15.96 10.69
C SER A 112 -23.59 17.35 11.25
N LEU A 113 -23.11 17.63 12.47
CA LEU A 113 -23.22 18.94 13.12
C LEU A 113 -22.28 19.96 12.47
N ALA A 114 -21.05 19.53 12.15
CA ALA A 114 -20.08 20.33 11.40
C ALA A 114 -20.36 20.37 9.89
N ARG A 115 -21.38 19.65 9.42
CA ARG A 115 -21.81 19.56 8.01
C ARG A 115 -20.69 19.10 7.06
N VAL A 116 -19.85 18.17 7.52
CA VAL A 116 -18.82 17.52 6.71
C VAL A 116 -19.33 16.14 6.29
N PRO A 117 -19.78 15.96 5.03
CA PRO A 117 -20.33 14.69 4.58
C PRO A 117 -19.23 13.65 4.32
N PRO A 118 -19.58 12.36 4.20
CA PRO A 118 -18.66 11.36 3.64
C PRO A 118 -18.28 11.72 2.19
N ILE A 119 -17.28 11.04 1.61
CA ILE A 119 -16.87 11.24 0.21
C ILE A 119 -17.55 10.17 -0.65
N PRO A 120 -18.55 10.55 -1.47
CA PRO A 120 -19.24 9.61 -2.35
C PRO A 120 -18.36 9.01 -3.43
N ASP A 121 -18.76 7.81 -3.88
CA ASP A 121 -18.22 7.10 -5.02
C ASP A 121 -18.15 7.95 -6.29
N TYR A 122 -19.14 8.80 -6.55
CA TYR A 122 -19.16 9.66 -7.73
C TYR A 122 -18.13 10.79 -7.66
N ILE A 123 -17.81 11.31 -6.47
CA ILE A 123 -16.72 12.28 -6.28
C ILE A 123 -15.39 11.57 -6.54
N MET A 124 -15.19 10.38 -5.96
CA MET A 124 -14.00 9.56 -6.22
C MET A 124 -13.85 9.26 -7.71
N GLN A 125 -14.92 8.82 -8.38
CA GLN A 125 -14.92 8.53 -9.82
C GLN A 125 -14.55 9.76 -10.67
N THR A 126 -15.08 10.93 -10.32
CA THR A 126 -14.77 12.19 -11.04
C THR A 126 -13.29 12.53 -10.88
N LEU A 127 -12.76 12.50 -9.65
CA LEU A 127 -11.35 12.77 -9.38
C LEU A 127 -10.41 11.77 -10.08
N LEU A 128 -10.75 10.47 -10.05
CA LEU A 128 -9.98 9.43 -10.72
C LEU A 128 -10.03 9.55 -12.25
N LEU A 129 -11.17 9.96 -12.81
CA LEU A 129 -11.28 10.27 -14.23
C LEU A 129 -10.37 11.43 -14.62
N GLU A 130 -10.39 12.52 -13.85
CA GLU A 130 -9.51 13.68 -14.10
C GLU A 130 -8.02 13.31 -14.00
N ILE A 131 -7.63 12.46 -13.03
CA ILE A 131 -6.27 11.94 -12.95
C ILE A 131 -5.95 11.11 -14.20
N ALA A 132 -6.86 10.24 -14.65
CA ALA A 132 -6.63 9.41 -15.83
C ALA A 132 -6.55 10.21 -17.13
N GLU A 133 -7.29 11.31 -17.24
CA GLU A 133 -7.20 12.22 -18.40
C GLU A 133 -5.84 12.92 -18.47
N GLU A 134 -5.26 13.27 -17.32
CA GLU A 134 -3.97 13.99 -17.26
C GLU A 134 -2.76 13.04 -17.24
N LYS A 135 -2.86 11.91 -16.54
CA LYS A 135 -1.73 10.99 -16.24
C LYS A 135 -1.86 9.62 -16.90
N GLY A 136 -2.98 9.31 -17.53
CA GLY A 136 -3.25 8.00 -18.11
C GLY A 136 -3.93 7.01 -17.14
N ASP A 137 -4.38 5.88 -17.69
CA ASP A 137 -5.27 4.92 -17.04
C ASP A 137 -4.56 3.82 -16.22
N ASN A 138 -3.29 4.02 -15.87
CA ASN A 138 -2.48 3.09 -15.06
C ASN A 138 -2.72 3.32 -13.55
N ILE A 139 -3.99 3.40 -13.18
CA ILE A 139 -4.44 3.74 -11.84
C ILE A 139 -5.02 2.49 -11.19
N THR A 140 -4.52 2.16 -10.00
CA THR A 140 -5.04 1.08 -9.16
C THR A 140 -5.63 1.68 -7.90
N VAL A 141 -6.87 1.35 -7.62
CA VAL A 141 -7.57 1.78 -6.41
C VAL A 141 -7.91 0.57 -5.58
N VAL A 142 -7.61 0.62 -4.29
CA VAL A 142 -7.88 -0.46 -3.34
C VAL A 142 -8.70 0.07 -2.19
N PHE A 143 -9.87 -0.51 -1.96
CA PHE A 143 -10.76 -0.18 -0.86
C PHE A 143 -10.92 -1.38 0.08
N ASP A 144 -10.36 -1.28 1.28
CA ASP A 144 -10.61 -2.20 2.40
C ASP A 144 -11.64 -1.61 3.38
N CYS A 145 -12.88 -1.51 2.90
CA CYS A 145 -14.03 -1.03 3.64
C CYS A 145 -15.31 -1.76 3.18
N GLY A 146 -16.34 -1.73 4.03
CA GLY A 146 -17.65 -2.31 3.75
C GLY A 146 -18.74 -1.25 3.64
N PHE A 147 -19.82 -1.57 2.93
CA PHE A 147 -20.95 -0.66 2.72
C PHE A 147 -22.27 -1.22 3.24
N SER A 148 -22.24 -2.31 4.00
CA SER A 148 -23.43 -2.89 4.63
C SER A 148 -23.92 -2.06 5.81
N GLN A 149 -25.23 -1.97 5.96
CA GLN A 149 -25.83 -1.46 7.18
C GLN A 149 -25.53 -2.40 8.34
N THR A 150 -25.08 -1.87 9.46
CA THR A 150 -24.68 -2.70 10.61
C THR A 150 -25.18 -2.04 11.87
N SER A 151 -26.22 -2.61 12.46
CA SER A 151 -26.82 -2.09 13.69
C SER A 151 -25.77 -2.00 14.81
N ALA A 152 -25.92 -1.05 15.72
CA ALA A 152 -25.01 -0.90 16.87
C ALA A 152 -24.92 -2.20 17.70
N TYR A 153 -26.03 -2.94 17.83
CA TYR A 153 -26.07 -4.25 18.47
C TYR A 153 -25.22 -5.30 17.73
N THR A 154 -25.30 -5.32 16.39
CA THR A 154 -24.46 -6.21 15.56
C THR A 154 -22.97 -5.86 15.69
N ARG A 155 -22.59 -4.57 15.84
CA ARG A 155 -21.18 -4.17 16.05
C ARG A 155 -20.65 -4.51 17.44
N LEU A 156 -21.51 -4.54 18.45
CA LEU A 156 -21.15 -4.99 19.80
C LEU A 156 -20.96 -6.53 19.88
N MET A 157 -21.55 -7.28 18.95
CA MET A 157 -21.51 -8.74 18.92
C MET A 157 -20.61 -9.34 17.82
N MET A 158 -20.37 -8.59 16.75
CA MET A 158 -19.50 -8.97 15.65
C MET A 158 -18.26 -8.12 15.70
N ASP A 159 -17.16 -8.79 15.99
CA ASP A 159 -15.81 -8.27 15.87
C ASP A 159 -15.65 -7.45 14.56
N HIS A 160 -15.24 -6.19 14.73
CA HIS A 160 -14.30 -5.55 13.82
C HIS A 160 -14.80 -5.30 12.38
N ILE A 161 -15.96 -4.65 12.25
CA ILE A 161 -16.61 -4.32 10.97
C ILE A 161 -16.16 -2.95 10.42
N ARG A 162 -15.82 -2.89 9.14
CA ARG A 162 -15.39 -1.66 8.43
C ARG A 162 -16.52 -0.93 7.70
N SER A 163 -17.70 -0.84 8.31
CA SER A 163 -18.83 -0.07 7.78
C SER A 163 -19.56 0.75 8.86
N THR A 164 -20.24 1.81 8.44
CA THR A 164 -21.08 2.63 9.34
C THR A 164 -22.36 3.12 8.65
N ASP A 165 -23.42 3.33 9.43
CA ASP A 165 -24.72 3.85 8.99
C ASP A 165 -24.79 5.39 9.00
N TYR A 166 -23.71 6.06 9.45
CA TYR A 166 -23.69 7.51 9.67
C TYR A 166 -24.00 8.34 8.42
N GLY A 167 -23.52 7.91 7.25
CA GLY A 167 -23.74 8.61 5.98
C GLY A 167 -25.22 8.71 5.59
N ARG A 168 -25.97 7.63 5.81
CA ARG A 168 -27.37 7.51 5.37
C ARG A 168 -28.31 8.40 6.15
N SER A 169 -28.10 8.51 7.46
CA SER A 169 -29.04 9.16 8.39
C SER A 169 -28.97 10.68 8.35
N HIS A 170 -27.84 11.26 7.91
CA HIS A 170 -27.54 12.67 8.19
C HIS A 170 -27.25 13.56 6.98
N PHE A 171 -26.93 13.00 5.80
CA PHE A 171 -26.35 13.81 4.71
C PHE A 171 -27.12 13.79 3.38
N SER A 172 -28.33 13.22 3.34
CA SER A 172 -29.11 13.08 2.10
C SER A 172 -29.29 14.40 1.34
N GLU A 173 -29.62 15.50 2.03
CA GLU A 173 -29.83 16.81 1.41
C GLU A 173 -28.53 17.45 0.91
N LEU A 174 -27.47 17.41 1.73
CA LEU A 174 -26.16 17.97 1.41
C LEU A 174 -25.53 17.31 0.19
N LEU A 175 -25.64 15.97 0.12
CA LEU A 175 -25.11 15.17 -0.98
C LEU A 175 -25.94 15.29 -2.26
N ALA A 176 -27.25 15.56 -2.16
CA ALA A 176 -28.08 15.80 -3.34
C ALA A 176 -27.65 17.07 -4.09
N VAL A 177 -27.22 18.12 -3.39
CA VAL A 177 -26.71 19.36 -4.00
C VAL A 177 -25.37 19.13 -4.72
N GLU A 178 -24.46 18.37 -4.10
CA GLU A 178 -23.18 18.00 -4.72
C GLU A 178 -23.37 17.07 -5.94
N ASP A 179 -24.37 16.17 -5.91
CA ASP A 179 -24.64 15.25 -7.01
C ASP A 179 -25.20 15.97 -8.25
N VAL A 180 -26.12 16.93 -8.06
CA VAL A 180 -26.64 17.76 -9.17
C VAL A 180 -25.51 18.49 -9.90
N SER A 181 -24.54 19.01 -9.14
CA SER A 181 -23.38 19.73 -9.69
C SER A 181 -22.44 18.83 -10.51
N ASN A 182 -22.40 17.52 -10.19
CA ASN A 182 -21.54 16.54 -10.87
C ASN A 182 -22.26 15.70 -11.94
N SER A 183 -23.57 15.84 -12.08
CA SER A 183 -24.41 15.02 -12.96
C SER A 183 -24.11 15.17 -14.47
N SER A 184 -23.45 16.27 -14.87
CA SER A 184 -23.13 16.60 -16.26
C SER A 184 -21.98 15.77 -16.88
N GLN A 185 -21.25 14.97 -16.10
CA GLN A 185 -20.11 14.16 -16.57
C GLN A 185 -20.32 12.63 -16.53
N ARG A 186 -21.54 12.14 -16.21
CA ARG A 186 -21.88 10.70 -16.02
C ARG A 186 -21.88 9.84 -17.31
N ASN A 187 -20.94 10.03 -18.23
CA ASN A 187 -20.79 9.16 -19.39
C ASN A 187 -19.88 7.96 -19.09
N LYS A 188 -20.18 6.83 -19.79
CA LYS A 188 -19.62 5.45 -19.77
C LYS A 188 -18.08 5.25 -19.71
N ARG A 189 -17.28 6.30 -19.45
CA ARG A 189 -15.82 6.28 -19.38
C ARG A 189 -15.26 5.91 -17.99
N SER A 190 -16.08 5.93 -16.93
CA SER A 190 -15.64 5.66 -15.54
C SER A 190 -14.91 4.31 -15.38
N PHE A 191 -15.40 3.24 -16.00
CA PHE A 191 -14.72 1.92 -15.94
C PHE A 191 -13.37 1.86 -16.66
N ARG A 192 -12.98 2.89 -17.42
CA ARG A 192 -11.72 2.92 -18.17
C ARG A 192 -10.62 3.73 -17.49
N SER A 193 -10.92 4.47 -16.42
CA SER A 193 -9.91 5.32 -15.76
C SER A 193 -8.98 4.56 -14.82
N HIS A 194 -9.47 3.50 -14.17
CA HIS A 194 -8.73 2.75 -13.16
C HIS A 194 -9.18 1.29 -13.07
N VAL A 195 -8.39 0.48 -12.35
CA VAL A 195 -8.80 -0.82 -11.83
C VAL A 195 -9.12 -0.66 -10.34
N LEU A 196 -10.29 -1.14 -9.92
CA LEU A 196 -10.76 -1.13 -8.54
C LEU A 196 -10.67 -2.54 -7.94
N LEU A 197 -10.03 -2.64 -6.78
CA LEU A 197 -10.05 -3.80 -5.91
C LEU A 197 -10.83 -3.44 -4.64
N SER A 198 -11.93 -4.14 -4.37
CA SER A 198 -12.74 -3.92 -3.17
C SER A 198 -12.76 -5.15 -2.27
N ALA A 199 -12.79 -4.93 -0.96
CA ALA A 199 -12.73 -6.00 0.04
C ALA A 199 -13.99 -6.87 0.10
N CYS A 200 -15.13 -6.38 -0.38
CA CYS A 200 -16.39 -7.12 -0.39
C CYS A 200 -17.36 -6.57 -1.44
N GLY A 201 -18.39 -7.37 -1.77
CA GLY A 201 -19.43 -6.98 -2.72
C GLY A 201 -20.41 -5.93 -2.16
N HIS A 202 -21.36 -5.51 -3.00
CA HIS A 202 -22.46 -4.66 -2.57
C HIS A 202 -23.26 -5.36 -1.46
N TYR A 203 -23.55 -4.63 -0.38
CA TYR A 203 -24.27 -5.11 0.81
C TYR A 203 -23.51 -6.13 1.69
N GLU A 204 -22.25 -6.41 1.40
CA GLU A 204 -21.38 -7.19 2.26
C GLU A 204 -20.55 -6.31 3.20
N THR A 205 -19.91 -6.97 4.15
CA THR A 205 -19.16 -6.33 5.22
C THR A 205 -17.69 -6.71 5.13
N ALA A 206 -16.80 -5.71 5.02
CA ALA A 206 -15.37 -5.92 5.22
C ALA A 206 -15.05 -5.99 6.72
N LYS A 207 -14.14 -6.90 7.09
CA LYS A 207 -13.80 -7.21 8.48
C LYS A 207 -12.31 -7.06 8.73
N GLU A 208 -11.96 -6.81 9.98
CA GLU A 208 -10.60 -6.86 10.47
C GLU A 208 -10.44 -7.83 11.65
N SER A 209 -9.22 -8.26 11.91
CA SER A 209 -8.86 -9.04 13.09
C SER A 209 -7.36 -8.93 13.31
N ASN A 210 -6.89 -9.06 14.55
CA ASN A 210 -5.46 -8.93 14.87
C ASN A 210 -4.84 -7.62 14.36
N GLY A 211 -5.62 -6.54 14.38
CA GLY A 211 -5.19 -5.23 13.90
C GLY A 211 -5.01 -5.12 12.38
N HIS A 212 -5.62 -5.99 11.57
CA HIS A 212 -5.52 -5.91 10.11
C HIS A 212 -6.82 -6.28 9.40
N GLY A 213 -7.10 -5.61 8.28
CA GLY A 213 -8.19 -5.98 7.38
C GLY A 213 -7.94 -7.36 6.76
N HIS A 214 -8.97 -8.20 6.66
CA HIS A 214 -8.82 -9.53 6.07
C HIS A 214 -8.41 -9.45 4.60
N PHE A 215 -8.98 -8.47 3.88
CA PHE A 215 -8.64 -8.23 2.48
C PHE A 215 -7.22 -7.70 2.33
N SER A 216 -6.83 -6.70 3.12
CA SER A 216 -5.46 -6.18 3.12
C SER A 216 -4.42 -7.26 3.41
N THR A 217 -4.70 -8.12 4.39
CA THR A 217 -3.82 -9.24 4.74
C THR A 217 -3.65 -10.21 3.55
N ALA A 218 -4.75 -10.60 2.91
CA ALA A 218 -4.73 -11.50 1.75
C ALA A 218 -3.99 -10.87 0.56
N LEU A 219 -4.28 -9.59 0.27
CA LEU A 219 -3.65 -8.86 -0.83
C LEU A 219 -2.15 -8.68 -0.60
N LEU A 220 -1.72 -8.24 0.59
CA LEU A 220 -0.30 -8.11 0.93
C LEU A 220 0.41 -9.46 0.93
N THR A 221 -0.24 -10.55 1.36
CA THR A 221 0.33 -11.90 1.30
C THR A 221 0.64 -12.29 -0.14
N LEU A 222 -0.28 -12.03 -1.07
CA LEU A 222 -0.07 -12.25 -2.49
C LEU A 222 1.07 -11.37 -3.02
N LEU A 223 1.00 -10.06 -2.80
CA LEU A 223 1.92 -9.07 -3.37
C LEU A 223 3.36 -9.21 -2.87
N ASN A 224 3.56 -9.74 -1.66
CA ASN A 224 4.89 -10.06 -1.13
C ASN A 224 5.48 -11.34 -1.74
N GLN A 225 4.67 -12.24 -2.29
CA GLN A 225 5.12 -13.53 -2.85
C GLN A 225 5.15 -13.54 -4.38
N VAL A 226 4.35 -12.70 -5.02
CA VAL A 226 4.19 -12.64 -6.46
C VAL A 226 4.49 -11.23 -6.93
N SER A 227 5.38 -11.12 -7.90
CA SER A 227 5.81 -9.81 -8.35
C SER A 227 4.76 -9.12 -9.22
N PRO A 228 4.58 -7.78 -9.10
CA PRO A 228 3.66 -7.03 -9.94
C PRO A 228 3.89 -7.23 -11.45
N HIS A 229 5.14 -7.38 -11.89
CA HIS A 229 5.48 -7.58 -13.31
C HIS A 229 5.03 -8.92 -13.90
N THR A 230 4.54 -9.85 -13.08
CA THR A 230 4.04 -11.16 -13.54
C THR A 230 2.58 -11.39 -13.19
N LEU A 231 1.93 -10.45 -12.50
CA LEU A 231 0.59 -10.61 -11.97
C LEU A 231 -0.40 -9.74 -12.75
N ARG A 232 -1.40 -10.34 -13.40
CA ARG A 232 -2.51 -9.58 -14.00
C ARG A 232 -3.59 -9.30 -12.95
N TYR A 233 -4.30 -8.19 -13.08
CA TYR A 233 -5.36 -7.82 -12.14
C TYR A 233 -6.46 -8.90 -12.03
N VAL A 234 -6.87 -9.47 -13.16
CA VAL A 234 -7.89 -10.53 -13.22
C VAL A 234 -7.49 -11.81 -12.46
N ASP A 235 -6.19 -12.04 -12.28
CA ASP A 235 -5.68 -13.22 -11.60
C ASP A 235 -5.63 -13.04 -10.06
N ILE A 236 -5.65 -11.80 -9.55
CA ILE A 236 -5.41 -11.48 -8.13
C ILE A 236 -6.31 -12.30 -7.21
N LEU A 237 -7.63 -12.22 -7.41
CA LEU A 237 -8.61 -12.82 -6.49
C LEU A 237 -8.67 -14.35 -6.57
N ASN A 238 -8.28 -14.90 -7.72
CA ASN A 238 -8.24 -16.35 -7.95
C ASN A 238 -6.84 -16.94 -7.69
N HIS A 239 -5.86 -16.11 -7.35
CA HIS A 239 -4.50 -16.57 -7.15
C HIS A 239 -4.41 -17.44 -5.88
N PRO A 240 -3.76 -18.62 -5.93
CA PRO A 240 -3.67 -19.52 -4.77
C PRO A 240 -3.06 -18.87 -3.52
N LYS A 241 -2.18 -17.87 -3.71
CA LYS A 241 -1.53 -17.11 -2.62
C LYS A 241 -2.39 -16.01 -2.01
N PHE A 242 -3.43 -15.55 -2.72
CA PHE A 242 -4.43 -14.62 -2.16
C PHE A 242 -5.32 -15.36 -1.16
N GLY A 243 -5.76 -16.57 -1.53
CA GLY A 243 -6.61 -17.41 -0.69
C GLY A 243 -8.06 -16.92 -0.62
N LYS A 244 -8.96 -17.76 -0.08
CA LYS A 244 -10.36 -17.37 0.11
C LYS A 244 -10.52 -16.65 1.45
N ILE A 245 -11.24 -15.53 1.44
CA ILE A 245 -11.58 -14.78 2.66
C ILE A 245 -12.95 -15.25 3.13
N LYS A 246 -13.03 -15.77 4.36
CA LYS A 246 -14.29 -16.32 4.88
C LYS A 246 -15.27 -15.17 5.19
N GLY A 247 -16.42 -15.18 4.53
CA GLY A 247 -17.48 -14.21 4.79
C GLY A 247 -17.26 -12.83 4.16
N GLN A 248 -16.39 -12.75 3.16
CA GLN A 248 -16.20 -11.59 2.27
C GLN A 248 -16.04 -12.10 0.84
N ASN A 249 -16.63 -11.42 -0.13
CA ASN A 249 -16.40 -11.68 -1.55
C ASN A 249 -15.73 -10.46 -2.19
N PRO A 250 -14.39 -10.37 -2.18
CA PRO A 250 -13.68 -9.27 -2.83
C PRO A 250 -14.02 -9.16 -4.32
N GLN A 251 -13.98 -7.93 -4.85
CA GLN A 251 -14.21 -7.67 -6.28
C GLN A 251 -12.98 -7.05 -6.94
N CYS A 252 -12.84 -7.29 -8.24
CA CYS A 252 -11.80 -6.74 -9.09
C CYS A 252 -12.47 -6.25 -10.39
N GLU A 253 -12.56 -4.94 -10.55
CA GLU A 253 -13.38 -4.29 -11.58
C GLU A 253 -12.55 -3.27 -12.38
N GLY A 254 -12.93 -3.04 -13.63
CA GLY A 254 -12.30 -2.05 -14.50
C GLY A 254 -12.08 -2.55 -15.92
N PHE A 255 -11.59 -1.69 -16.80
CA PHE A 255 -11.33 -2.03 -18.20
C PHE A 255 -10.00 -2.78 -18.38
N ASN A 256 -9.02 -2.50 -17.52
CA ASN A 256 -7.63 -2.96 -17.67
C ASN A 256 -7.33 -4.28 -16.93
N LEU A 257 -8.35 -5.11 -16.66
CA LEU A 257 -8.22 -6.33 -15.84
C LEU A 257 -7.18 -7.34 -16.37
N TYR A 258 -6.98 -7.39 -17.68
CA TYR A 258 -6.02 -8.31 -18.31
C TYR A 258 -4.60 -7.74 -18.40
N LYS A 259 -4.39 -6.47 -18.04
CA LYS A 259 -3.05 -5.88 -17.96
C LYS A 259 -2.33 -6.41 -16.71
N LEU A 260 -0.99 -6.41 -16.77
CA LEU A 260 -0.15 -6.64 -15.59
C LEU A 260 -0.36 -5.50 -14.58
N LEU A 261 -0.19 -5.81 -13.29
CA LEU A 261 -0.22 -4.83 -12.21
C LEU A 261 0.80 -3.73 -12.52
N PHE A 262 0.34 -2.47 -12.47
CA PHE A 262 1.12 -1.29 -12.84
C PHE A 262 1.66 -1.29 -14.27
N ASN A 263 0.96 -1.96 -15.20
CA ASN A 263 1.39 -2.21 -16.59
C ASN A 263 2.76 -2.90 -16.70
N GLY A 264 3.20 -3.62 -15.65
CA GLY A 264 4.52 -4.24 -15.60
C GLY A 264 5.70 -3.27 -15.51
N LYS A 265 5.44 -1.96 -15.33
CA LYS A 265 6.48 -0.92 -15.22
C LYS A 265 7.20 -0.92 -13.88
N VAL A 266 6.58 -1.49 -12.85
CA VAL A 266 7.11 -1.52 -11.49
C VAL A 266 7.73 -2.88 -11.24
N LEU A 267 9.06 -2.93 -11.28
CA LEU A 267 9.84 -4.12 -10.99
C LEU A 267 10.00 -4.28 -9.47
N PRO A 268 10.14 -5.52 -8.97
CA PRO A 268 10.49 -5.73 -7.58
C PRO A 268 11.85 -5.08 -7.33
N PHE A 269 11.98 -4.39 -6.20
CA PHE A 269 13.23 -3.76 -5.80
C PHE A 269 14.29 -4.82 -5.58
N ARG A 270 15.13 -5.03 -6.60
CA ARG A 270 16.27 -5.92 -6.50
C ARG A 270 17.33 -5.23 -5.64
N ARG A 271 17.25 -5.44 -4.33
CA ARG A 271 18.37 -5.10 -3.46
C ARG A 271 19.61 -5.82 -4.00
N LYS A 272 20.68 -5.08 -4.28
CA LYS A 272 21.94 -5.66 -4.76
C LYS A 272 22.37 -6.73 -3.75
N ARG A 273 22.61 -7.94 -4.26
CA ARG A 273 23.06 -9.09 -3.47
C ARG A 273 24.55 -9.24 -3.70
N PHE A 274 25.30 -9.32 -2.62
CA PHE A 274 26.73 -9.50 -2.67
C PHE A 274 27.08 -10.86 -2.05
N ASN A 275 27.92 -11.62 -2.74
CA ASN A 275 28.41 -12.88 -2.19
C ASN A 275 29.29 -12.57 -0.97
N ILE A 276 29.29 -13.50 0.00
CA ILE A 276 30.12 -13.43 1.20
C ILE A 276 31.10 -14.60 1.16
N SER A 277 32.37 -14.34 1.45
CA SER A 277 33.34 -15.38 1.79
C SER A 277 33.97 -15.08 3.15
N PHE A 278 34.49 -16.11 3.80
CA PHE A 278 35.22 -15.98 5.07
C PHE A 278 36.62 -16.53 4.86
N ASN A 279 37.62 -15.64 4.96
CA ASN A 279 39.02 -16.02 4.84
C ASN A 279 39.59 -16.20 6.24
N LYS A 280 40.05 -17.42 6.57
CA LYS A 280 40.79 -17.69 7.81
C LYS A 280 42.24 -17.32 7.61
N ASP A 281 42.80 -16.53 8.51
CA ASP A 281 44.24 -16.32 8.60
C ASP A 281 44.86 -17.56 9.27
N GLU A 282 45.64 -18.31 8.50
CA GLU A 282 46.31 -19.55 8.93
C GLU A 282 47.27 -19.32 10.11
N ASN A 283 47.79 -18.10 10.28
CA ASN A 283 48.78 -17.79 11.30
C ASN A 283 48.19 -17.22 12.60
N THR A 284 47.01 -16.59 12.56
CA THR A 284 46.49 -15.84 13.72
C THR A 284 45.21 -16.41 14.33
N ARG A 285 44.65 -17.50 13.79
CA ARG A 285 43.31 -18.05 14.15
C ARG A 285 42.17 -17.03 14.05
N ARG A 286 42.41 -15.83 13.51
CA ARG A 286 41.40 -14.82 13.22
C ARG A 286 40.96 -15.02 11.78
N GLY A 287 39.68 -14.79 11.50
CA GLY A 287 39.18 -14.79 10.13
C GLY A 287 38.44 -13.49 9.84
N GLN A 288 38.36 -13.14 8.57
CA GLN A 288 37.74 -11.90 8.11
C GLN A 288 36.69 -12.21 7.04
N TYR A 289 35.54 -11.58 7.17
CA TYR A 289 34.51 -11.64 6.14
C TYR A 289 34.92 -10.75 4.98
N THR A 290 34.71 -11.24 3.76
CA THR A 290 34.85 -10.49 2.51
C THR A 290 33.50 -10.48 1.82
N VAL A 291 33.04 -9.29 1.43
CA VAL A 291 31.81 -9.10 0.69
C VAL A 291 32.15 -8.58 -0.70
N TYR A 292 31.66 -9.25 -1.75
CA TYR A 292 31.98 -8.92 -3.14
C TYR A 292 31.10 -7.80 -3.70
N GLY A 293 31.11 -6.66 -3.02
CA GLY A 293 30.59 -5.37 -3.45
C GLY A 293 31.54 -4.27 -2.99
N GLY A 294 31.68 -3.17 -3.73
CA GLY A 294 32.63 -2.10 -3.40
C GLY A 294 32.16 -0.72 -3.84
N THR A 295 33.06 0.26 -3.89
CA THR A 295 32.70 1.66 -4.20
C THR A 295 31.95 1.83 -5.52
N ILE A 296 32.27 1.03 -6.55
CA ILE A 296 31.56 1.09 -7.85
C ILE A 296 30.09 0.68 -7.74
N HIS A 297 29.74 -0.07 -6.69
CA HIS A 297 28.39 -0.51 -6.41
C HIS A 297 27.62 0.52 -5.57
N GLY A 298 28.25 1.64 -5.19
CA GLY A 298 27.68 2.68 -4.33
C GLY A 298 27.82 2.41 -2.83
N ILE A 299 28.83 1.61 -2.45
CA ILE A 299 29.09 1.25 -1.04
C ILE A 299 30.11 2.21 -0.45
N ASP A 300 29.89 2.61 0.80
CA ASP A 300 30.75 3.48 1.58
C ASP A 300 31.11 2.84 2.95
N SER A 301 31.98 3.48 3.73
CA SER A 301 32.39 2.99 5.04
C SER A 301 31.31 3.05 6.13
N GLY A 302 30.21 3.79 5.91
CA GLY A 302 29.08 3.89 6.84
C GLY A 302 27.98 2.85 6.56
N SER A 303 28.13 2.07 5.50
CA SER A 303 27.15 1.09 5.04
C SER A 303 27.11 -0.14 5.93
N GLU A 304 25.91 -0.68 6.12
CA GLU A 304 25.69 -1.93 6.86
C GLU A 304 24.94 -2.94 6.00
N PHE A 305 25.24 -4.22 6.20
CA PHE A 305 24.71 -5.30 5.38
C PHE A 305 24.09 -6.38 6.25
N GLY A 306 22.82 -6.68 6.02
CA GLY A 306 22.19 -7.87 6.58
C GLY A 306 22.67 -9.13 5.85
N VAL A 307 22.91 -10.20 6.61
CA VAL A 307 23.26 -11.52 6.09
C VAL A 307 22.02 -12.40 6.05
N TYR A 308 21.77 -13.05 4.92
CA TYR A 308 20.63 -13.93 4.69
C TYR A 308 21.08 -15.20 3.96
N GLU A 309 20.36 -16.30 4.13
CA GLU A 309 20.54 -17.46 3.25
C GLU A 309 20.19 -17.06 1.81
N GLN A 310 20.94 -17.56 0.83
CA GLN A 310 20.68 -17.23 -0.58
C GLN A 310 19.27 -17.65 -1.05
N ALA A 311 18.68 -18.65 -0.40
CA ALA A 311 17.31 -19.10 -0.63
C ALA A 311 16.23 -18.13 -0.08
N ASP A 312 16.56 -17.28 0.89
CA ASP A 312 15.63 -16.28 1.45
C ASP A 312 15.56 -15.05 0.53
N THR A 313 14.76 -15.19 -0.53
CA THR A 313 14.60 -14.15 -1.56
C THR A 313 13.87 -12.90 -1.07
N LEU A 314 13.15 -12.99 0.06
CA LEU A 314 12.38 -11.90 0.65
C LEU A 314 13.13 -11.21 1.82
N PHE A 315 14.30 -11.73 2.19
CA PHE A 315 15.14 -11.20 3.27
C PHE A 315 14.40 -11.10 4.61
N THR A 316 13.57 -12.11 4.91
CA THR A 316 12.71 -12.15 6.09
C THR A 316 13.44 -12.62 7.33
N ARG A 317 14.43 -13.51 7.19
CA ARG A 317 15.20 -14.08 8.29
C ARG A 317 16.63 -13.59 8.23
N LYS A 318 16.87 -12.43 8.87
CA LYS A 318 18.22 -11.88 9.02
C LYS A 318 19.03 -12.75 9.99
N ILE A 319 20.18 -13.24 9.51
CA ILE A 319 21.11 -14.09 10.29
C ILE A 319 22.04 -13.22 11.14
N SER A 320 22.63 -12.19 10.53
CA SER A 320 23.60 -11.30 11.17
C SER A 320 23.67 -9.95 10.44
N ILE A 321 24.52 -9.05 10.93
CA ILE A 321 24.82 -7.75 10.33
C ILE A 321 26.34 -7.61 10.19
N LEU A 322 26.77 -7.24 8.99
CA LEU A 322 28.15 -6.92 8.66
C LEU A 322 28.31 -5.41 8.49
N GLN A 323 29.37 -4.86 9.07
CA GLN A 323 29.81 -3.47 8.90
C GLN A 323 31.09 -3.44 8.05
N VAL A 324 31.21 -2.43 7.20
CA VAL A 324 32.40 -2.22 6.35
C VAL A 324 33.61 -1.92 7.24
N ASP A 325 34.70 -2.66 7.07
CA ASP A 325 35.97 -2.48 7.79
C ASP A 325 37.01 -1.81 6.88
N GLN A 326 37.34 -2.42 5.73
CA GLN A 326 38.17 -1.82 4.67
C GLN A 326 37.50 -1.99 3.31
N LEU A 327 37.55 -0.96 2.47
CA LEU A 327 36.72 -0.86 1.26
C LEU A 327 37.58 -0.67 -0.01
N TRP A 328 37.28 -1.46 -1.04
CA TRP A 328 37.88 -1.37 -2.38
C TRP A 328 36.80 -1.15 -3.45
N ALA A 329 37.24 -1.09 -4.73
CA ALA A 329 36.35 -0.88 -5.87
C ALA A 329 35.29 -1.97 -6.03
N TYR A 330 35.66 -3.24 -5.87
CA TYR A 330 34.80 -4.39 -6.16
C TYR A 330 34.39 -5.21 -4.93
N TRP A 331 35.04 -5.00 -3.78
CA TRP A 331 34.82 -5.78 -2.56
C TRP A 331 35.18 -4.96 -1.32
N PHE A 332 34.75 -5.43 -0.15
CA PHE A 332 35.18 -4.90 1.16
C PHE A 332 35.41 -6.03 2.16
N THR A 333 36.29 -5.79 3.14
CA THR A 333 36.36 -6.62 4.34
C THR A 333 35.35 -6.14 5.35
N ALA A 334 34.76 -7.08 6.08
CA ALA A 334 33.68 -6.80 6.99
C ALA A 334 33.92 -7.39 8.38
N LYS A 335 33.35 -6.72 9.38
CA LYS A 335 33.24 -7.20 10.75
C LYS A 335 31.77 -7.40 11.10
N ILE A 336 31.50 -8.34 11.99
CA ILE A 336 30.15 -8.49 12.55
C ILE A 336 29.87 -7.27 13.43
N ALA A 337 28.70 -6.65 13.27
CA ALA A 337 28.31 -5.51 14.09
C ALA A 337 28.29 -5.91 15.59
N PRO A 338 28.62 -4.99 16.52
CA PRO A 338 28.79 -5.33 17.94
C PRO A 338 27.62 -6.10 18.58
N ASP A 339 26.39 -5.75 18.20
CA ASP A 339 25.16 -6.34 18.75
C ASP A 339 24.54 -7.43 17.85
N ALA A 340 25.23 -7.83 16.78
CA ALA A 340 24.72 -8.81 15.83
C ALA A 340 25.13 -10.25 16.22
N PRO A 341 24.27 -11.26 15.95
CA PRO A 341 24.61 -12.65 16.19
C PRO A 341 25.87 -13.09 15.42
N LEU A 342 26.73 -13.86 16.08
CA LEU A 342 27.81 -14.58 15.40
C LEU A 342 27.21 -15.63 14.45
N PHE A 343 27.87 -15.85 13.32
CA PHE A 343 27.44 -16.85 12.34
C PHE A 343 28.66 -17.48 11.67
N ASP A 344 28.42 -18.59 10.99
CA ASP A 344 29.38 -19.27 10.11
C ASP A 344 28.73 -19.48 8.74
N LEU A 345 29.53 -19.49 7.67
CA LEU A 345 29.06 -19.74 6.30
C LEU A 345 28.84 -21.24 6.04
N THR A 346 27.89 -21.85 6.75
CA THR A 346 27.56 -23.28 6.63
C THR A 346 26.74 -23.61 5.38
N CYS A 347 26.14 -22.59 4.75
CA CYS A 347 25.40 -22.67 3.49
C CYS A 347 25.69 -21.42 2.64
N PRO A 348 25.29 -21.38 1.35
CA PRO A 348 25.40 -20.17 0.54
C PRO A 348 24.60 -19.01 1.17
N MET A 349 25.31 -17.95 1.55
CA MET A 349 24.73 -16.74 2.15
C MET A 349 25.07 -15.52 1.31
N ILE A 350 24.19 -14.53 1.37
CA ILE A 350 24.32 -13.26 0.66
C ILE A 350 24.25 -12.08 1.64
N ALA A 351 25.02 -11.05 1.33
CA ALA A 351 24.97 -9.76 2.00
C ALA A 351 24.07 -8.81 1.19
N VAL A 352 23.17 -8.13 1.89
CA VAL A 352 22.27 -7.15 1.31
C VAL A 352 22.36 -5.88 2.12
N GLN A 353 22.63 -4.76 1.45
CA GLN A 353 22.78 -3.46 2.11
C GLN A 353 21.48 -3.09 2.84
N THR A 354 21.57 -2.89 4.15
CA THR A 354 20.46 -2.53 5.05
C THR A 354 20.54 -1.10 5.54
N LYS A 355 21.72 -0.47 5.45
CA LYS A 355 21.94 0.94 5.76
C LYS A 355 22.83 1.55 4.67
N PHE A 356 22.40 2.67 4.13
CA PHE A 356 23.17 3.51 3.22
C PHE A 356 23.79 4.64 4.06
N SER A 357 25.02 5.09 3.77
CA SER A 357 25.46 6.36 4.36
C SER A 357 24.55 7.48 3.89
N MET A 358 24.29 8.43 4.80
CA MET A 358 23.76 9.73 4.42
C MET A 358 24.73 10.47 3.51
#